data_AF-A0A0G2FTY0-F1
#
_entry.id   AF-A0A0G2FTY0-F1
#
_cell.length_a   1.000
_cell.length_b   1.000
_cell.length_c   1.000
_cell.angle_alpha   90.00
_cell.angle_beta   90.00
_cell.angle_gamma   90.00
#
_symmetry.space_group_name_H-M   'P 1'
#
loop_
_entity.id
_entity.type
_entity.pdbx_description
1 polymer ?
#
loop_
_entity_poly.entity_id
_entity_poly.type
_entity_poly.pdbx_seq_one_letter_code
_entity_poly.pdbx_strand_id
1 'polypeptide(L)'
;MRELAAAAREKGMEAVAEIAVKTNFPLDRPSGEEETAEVRKVVSRCDAEAYARTAEVIASDDHIDPEYSKIKSPVVFVAGDGDIISPVQRSLDISELVGGPSRVIVVKSGHQMILQDLEGVQGAVDAFLKMTS
;
A
#
# COMPACT_ATOMS: atom_id res chain seq x y z
N MET A 1 -7.85 -8.81 5.33
CA MET A 1 -8.66 -8.59 4.11
C MET A 1 -10.05 -9.25 4.17
N ARG A 2 -10.20 -10.58 4.35
CA ARG A 2 -11.54 -11.21 4.50
C ARG A 2 -12.40 -10.59 5.62
N GLU A 3 -11.77 -10.27 6.76
CA GLU A 3 -12.42 -9.55 7.87
C GLU A 3 -12.88 -8.13 7.49
N LEU A 4 -12.17 -7.44 6.61
CA LEU A 4 -12.57 -6.12 6.11
C LEU A 4 -13.78 -6.24 5.17
N ALA A 5 -13.85 -7.30 4.37
CA ALA A 5 -15.04 -7.60 3.55
C ALA A 5 -16.28 -7.86 4.42
N ALA A 6 -16.14 -8.66 5.47
CA ALA A 6 -17.21 -8.87 6.44
C ALA A 6 -17.61 -7.56 7.14
N ALA A 7 -16.64 -6.77 7.62
CA ALA A 7 -16.90 -5.48 8.24
C ALA A 7 -17.63 -4.50 7.32
N ALA A 8 -17.26 -4.43 6.04
CA ALA A 8 -17.92 -3.58 5.06
C ALA A 8 -19.41 -3.93 4.92
N ARG A 9 -19.75 -5.22 4.80
CA ARG A 9 -21.14 -5.68 4.63
C ARG A 9 -21.96 -5.61 5.92
N GLU A 10 -21.37 -5.95 7.06
CA GLU A 10 -22.08 -6.08 8.33
C GLU A 10 -22.16 -4.76 9.11
N LYS A 11 -21.11 -3.93 9.03
CA LYS A 11 -20.94 -2.74 9.86
C LYS A 11 -20.86 -1.45 9.06
N GLY A 12 -20.81 -1.54 7.73
CA GLY A 12 -20.72 -0.40 6.82
C GLY A 12 -19.32 0.21 6.75
N MET A 13 -19.16 1.15 5.81
CA MET A 13 -17.85 1.71 5.46
C MET A 13 -17.25 2.65 6.52
N GLU A 14 -18.06 3.24 7.41
CA GLU A 14 -17.52 4.01 8.54
C GLU A 14 -16.70 3.12 9.49
N ALA A 15 -17.15 1.90 9.75
CA ALA A 15 -16.39 0.96 10.57
C ALA A 15 -15.07 0.56 9.89
N VAL A 16 -15.09 0.37 8.56
CA VAL A 16 -13.89 0.05 7.77
C VAL A 16 -12.92 1.24 7.74
N ALA A 17 -13.43 2.47 7.65
CA ALA A 17 -12.62 3.68 7.69
C ALA A 17 -11.86 3.82 9.02
N GLU A 18 -12.50 3.52 10.14
CA GLU A 18 -11.84 3.51 11.45
C GLU A 18 -10.78 2.40 11.59
N ILE A 19 -10.97 1.26 10.91
CA ILE A 19 -9.94 0.23 10.82
C ILE A 19 -8.77 0.73 9.97
N ALA A 20 -9.05 1.31 8.80
CA ALA A 20 -8.04 1.82 7.88
C ALA A 20 -7.15 2.90 8.54
N VAL A 21 -7.74 3.81 9.31
CA VAL A 21 -6.97 4.82 10.08
C VAL A 21 -6.02 4.19 11.10
N LYS A 22 -6.32 3.00 11.64
CA LYS A 22 -5.44 2.32 12.59
C LYS A 22 -4.35 1.52 11.89
N THR A 23 -4.62 1.00 10.70
CA THR A 23 -3.72 0.08 9.99
C THR A 23 -2.83 0.75 8.96
N ASN A 24 -3.27 1.87 8.37
CA ASN A 24 -2.55 2.56 7.31
C ASN A 24 -1.39 3.42 7.81
N PHE A 25 -1.27 3.61 9.12
CA PHE A 25 -0.40 4.59 9.73
C PHE A 25 0.57 3.91 10.72
N PRO A 26 1.81 4.41 10.86
CA PRO A 26 2.79 3.82 11.76
C PRO A 26 2.29 3.82 13.22
N LEU A 27 2.53 2.72 13.93
CA LEU A 27 2.12 2.59 15.34
C LEU A 27 3.12 3.21 16.31
N ASP A 28 4.36 3.45 15.87
CA ASP A 28 5.49 3.89 16.67
C ASP A 28 5.70 5.42 16.65
N ARG A 29 4.92 6.15 15.86
CA ARG A 29 4.95 7.63 15.76
C ARG A 29 3.56 8.19 15.45
N PRO A 30 3.26 9.43 15.88
CA PRO A 30 1.98 10.04 15.56
C PRO A 30 1.84 10.23 14.04
N SER A 31 0.59 10.15 13.58
CA SER A 31 0.20 10.52 12.22
C SER A 31 -0.50 11.86 12.23
N GLY A 32 -0.35 12.63 11.15
CA GLY A 32 -0.99 13.93 11.05
C GLY A 32 -2.52 13.80 10.95
N GLU A 33 -3.20 14.80 11.49
CA GLU A 33 -4.66 14.84 11.57
C GLU A 33 -5.29 14.95 10.18
N GLU A 34 -4.64 15.67 9.26
CA GLU A 34 -5.13 15.88 7.90
C GLU A 34 -5.10 14.58 7.08
N GLU A 35 -3.98 13.85 7.11
CA GLU A 35 -3.80 12.58 6.42
C GLU A 35 -4.78 11.54 6.97
N THR A 36 -4.92 11.50 8.29
CA THR A 36 -5.87 10.61 8.98
C THR A 36 -7.32 10.93 8.60
N ALA A 37 -7.68 12.22 8.53
CA ALA A 37 -9.01 12.65 8.12
C ALA A 37 -9.29 12.30 6.66
N GLU A 38 -8.30 12.43 5.77
CA GLU A 38 -8.51 12.15 4.35
C GLU A 38 -8.65 10.64 4.09
N VAL A 39 -7.84 9.79 4.74
CA VAL A 39 -8.03 8.33 4.67
C VAL A 39 -9.42 7.93 5.16
N ARG A 40 -9.84 8.45 6.32
CA ARG A 40 -11.17 8.16 6.87
C ARG A 40 -12.27 8.52 5.88
N LYS A 41 -12.24 9.74 5.37
CA LYS A 41 -13.23 10.29 4.44
C LYS A 41 -13.28 9.54 3.11
N VAL A 42 -12.13 9.15 2.54
CA VAL A 42 -12.10 8.42 1.27
C VAL A 42 -12.65 7.01 1.45
N VAL A 43 -12.23 6.31 2.51
CA VAL A 43 -12.69 4.94 2.77
C VAL A 43 -14.18 4.90 3.12
N SER A 44 -14.68 5.85 3.94
CA SER A 44 -16.09 5.86 4.33
C SER A 44 -17.06 6.13 3.16
N ARG A 45 -16.55 6.68 2.06
CA ARG A 45 -17.30 6.99 0.83
C ARG A 45 -17.29 5.87 -0.21
N CYS A 46 -16.57 4.77 0.01
CA CYS A 46 -16.62 3.64 -0.91
C CYS A 46 -18.00 2.98 -0.87
N ASP A 47 -18.35 2.29 -1.96
CA ASP A 47 -19.46 1.34 -1.94
C ASP A 47 -19.05 0.08 -1.14
N ALA A 48 -19.91 -0.34 -0.22
CA ALA A 48 -19.60 -1.42 0.72
C ALA A 48 -19.42 -2.77 0.01
N GLU A 49 -20.24 -3.06 -1.00
CA GLU A 49 -20.19 -4.34 -1.71
C GLU A 49 -18.99 -4.37 -2.68
N ALA A 50 -18.71 -3.28 -3.38
CA ALA A 50 -17.53 -3.15 -4.22
C ALA A 50 -16.23 -3.27 -3.40
N TYR A 51 -16.17 -2.63 -2.22
CA TYR A 51 -15.04 -2.77 -1.30
C TYR A 51 -14.89 -4.22 -0.85
N ALA A 52 -15.98 -4.86 -0.40
CA ALA A 52 -15.94 -6.23 0.10
C ALA A 52 -15.46 -7.23 -0.96
N ARG A 53 -15.98 -7.13 -2.19
CA ARG A 53 -15.53 -7.98 -3.32
C ARG A 53 -14.05 -7.78 -3.62
N THR A 54 -13.57 -6.54 -3.59
CA THR A 54 -12.16 -6.24 -3.83
C THR A 54 -11.29 -6.85 -2.73
N ALA A 55 -11.71 -6.71 -1.46
CA ALA A 55 -11.01 -7.31 -0.33
C ALA A 55 -10.98 -8.85 -0.38
N GLU A 56 -12.05 -9.49 -0.88
CA GLU A 56 -12.09 -10.94 -1.09
C GLU A 56 -11.14 -11.41 -2.18
N VAL A 57 -11.12 -10.70 -3.33
CA VAL A 57 -10.18 -11.00 -4.43
C VAL A 57 -8.73 -10.87 -3.96
N ILE A 58 -8.39 -9.82 -3.22
CA ILE A 58 -7.03 -9.64 -2.67
C ILE A 58 -6.68 -10.74 -1.65
N ALA A 59 -7.66 -11.26 -0.90
CA ALA A 59 -7.45 -12.30 0.10
C ALA A 59 -7.62 -13.74 -0.43
N SER A 60 -7.75 -13.88 -1.74
CA SER A 60 -8.07 -15.15 -2.36
C SER A 60 -6.85 -16.06 -2.40
N ASP A 61 -7.07 -17.35 -2.11
CA ASP A 61 -6.01 -18.36 -2.13
C ASP A 61 -5.63 -18.78 -3.55
N ASP A 62 -6.40 -18.33 -4.56
CA ASP A 62 -6.15 -18.56 -5.98
C ASP A 62 -5.19 -17.53 -6.59
N HIS A 63 -4.63 -16.64 -5.78
CA HIS A 63 -3.58 -15.73 -6.24
C HIS A 63 -2.35 -16.51 -6.68
N ILE A 64 -1.94 -16.29 -7.92
CA ILE A 64 -0.71 -16.86 -8.48
C ILE A 64 0.23 -15.69 -8.73
N ASP A 65 1.36 -15.71 -8.04
CA ASP A 65 2.44 -14.76 -8.30
C ASP A 65 2.84 -14.85 -9.78
N PRO A 66 2.93 -13.72 -10.50
CA PRO A 66 3.40 -13.74 -11.86
C PRO A 66 4.88 -14.14 -11.91
N GLU A 67 5.36 -14.55 -13.08
CA GLU A 67 6.77 -14.79 -13.30
C GLU A 67 7.54 -13.46 -13.36
N TYR A 68 7.87 -12.89 -12.19
CA TYR A 68 8.49 -11.57 -12.03
C TYR A 68 9.79 -11.41 -12.84
N SER A 69 10.50 -12.50 -13.12
CA SER A 69 11.71 -12.53 -13.94
C SER A 69 11.47 -12.05 -15.38
N LYS A 70 10.22 -12.04 -15.86
CA LYS A 70 9.83 -11.49 -17.17
C LYS A 70 9.77 -9.96 -17.19
N ILE A 71 9.74 -9.29 -16.03
CA ILE A 71 9.80 -7.83 -15.95
C ILE A 71 11.25 -7.41 -16.22
N LYS A 72 11.51 -6.90 -17.44
CA LYS A 72 12.86 -6.47 -17.88
C LYS A 72 13.08 -4.95 -17.84
N SER A 73 12.00 -4.18 -17.77
CA SER A 73 12.07 -2.73 -17.58
C SER A 73 12.64 -2.38 -16.20
N PRO A 74 13.21 -1.16 -16.03
CA PRO A 74 13.52 -0.64 -14.70
C PRO A 74 12.28 -0.67 -13.78
N VAL A 75 12.50 -0.99 -12.50
CA VAL A 75 11.45 -1.01 -11.46
C VAL A 75 11.93 -0.27 -10.23
N VAL A 76 11.09 0.61 -9.69
CA VAL A 76 11.27 1.19 -8.36
C VAL A 76 10.10 0.78 -7.49
N PHE A 77 10.40 0.19 -6.34
CA PHE A 77 9.43 -0.06 -5.27
C PHE A 77 9.53 1.06 -4.24
N VAL A 78 8.37 1.51 -3.76
CA VAL A 78 8.27 2.50 -2.68
C VAL A 78 7.59 1.84 -1.50
N ALA A 79 8.28 1.78 -0.36
CA ALA A 79 7.79 1.12 0.84
C ALA A 79 7.85 2.07 2.04
N GLY A 80 6.80 2.11 2.85
CA GLY A 80 6.80 2.84 4.12
C GLY A 80 7.53 2.06 5.20
N ASP A 81 8.39 2.72 5.97
CA ASP A 81 9.13 2.10 7.08
C ASP A 81 8.25 1.66 8.26
N GLY A 82 7.02 2.16 8.35
CA GLY A 82 6.00 1.75 9.31
C GLY A 82 4.81 1.02 8.70
N ASP A 83 4.89 0.57 7.43
CA ASP A 83 3.81 -0.17 6.78
C ASP A 83 3.70 -1.60 7.34
N ILE A 84 2.62 -1.88 8.07
CA ILE A 84 2.32 -3.21 8.60
C ILE A 84 1.47 -4.07 7.65
N ILE A 85 0.84 -3.45 6.65
CA ILE A 85 -0.03 -4.11 5.66
C ILE A 85 0.85 -4.73 4.57
N SER A 86 1.82 -3.97 4.06
CA SER A 86 2.81 -4.41 3.07
C SER A 86 4.22 -4.02 3.52
N PRO A 87 4.81 -4.77 4.48
CA PRO A 87 6.13 -4.42 5.04
C PRO A 87 7.22 -4.32 3.99
N VAL A 88 8.25 -3.51 4.26
CA VAL A 88 9.43 -3.29 3.39
C VAL A 88 10.00 -4.60 2.82
N GLN A 89 10.03 -5.67 3.63
CA GLN A 89 10.53 -6.97 3.21
C GLN A 89 9.80 -7.51 1.97
N ARG A 90 8.50 -7.26 1.81
CA ARG A 90 7.74 -7.68 0.62
C ARG A 90 8.27 -7.03 -0.65
N SER A 91 8.61 -5.74 -0.59
CA SER A 91 9.23 -5.04 -1.72
C SER A 91 10.64 -5.56 -2.00
N LEU A 92 11.43 -5.86 -0.96
CA LEU A 92 12.76 -6.46 -1.11
C LEU A 92 12.67 -7.83 -1.79
N ASP A 93 11.81 -8.71 -1.29
CA ASP A 93 11.61 -10.07 -1.82
C ASP A 93 11.24 -10.02 -3.30
N ILE A 94 10.27 -9.17 -3.70
CA ILE A 94 9.86 -9.06 -5.10
C ILE A 94 10.96 -8.41 -5.96
N SER A 95 11.68 -7.42 -5.42
CA SER A 95 12.79 -6.75 -6.12
C SER A 95 13.89 -7.72 -6.54
N GLU A 96 14.14 -8.77 -5.75
CA GLU A 96 15.11 -9.84 -6.05
C GLU A 96 14.63 -10.79 -7.17
N LEU A 97 13.32 -10.89 -7.39
CA LEU A 97 12.72 -11.75 -8.41
C LEU A 97 12.60 -11.06 -9.78
N VAL A 98 12.64 -9.73 -9.82
CA VAL A 98 12.55 -8.95 -11.05
C VAL A 98 13.75 -9.20 -11.96
N GLY A 99 13.51 -9.39 -13.25
CA GLY A 99 14.56 -9.74 -14.22
C GLY A 99 15.30 -8.56 -14.85
N GLY A 100 14.92 -7.33 -14.52
CA GLY A 100 15.55 -6.08 -14.92
C GLY A 100 16.11 -5.31 -13.72
N PRO A 101 16.66 -4.10 -13.93
CA PRO A 101 17.17 -3.27 -12.84
C PRO A 101 16.04 -2.93 -11.86
N SER A 102 16.22 -3.24 -10.58
CA SER A 102 15.24 -2.96 -9.54
C SER A 102 15.86 -2.19 -8.37
N ARG A 103 15.06 -1.37 -7.70
CA ARG A 103 15.46 -0.65 -6.49
C ARG A 103 14.29 -0.51 -5.54
N VAL A 104 14.53 -0.73 -4.24
CA VAL A 104 13.57 -0.42 -3.18
C VAL A 104 13.96 0.90 -2.52
N ILE A 105 13.00 1.81 -2.40
CA ILE A 105 13.16 3.09 -1.70
C ILE A 105 12.22 3.09 -0.51
N VAL A 106 12.83 3.20 0.68
CA VAL A 106 12.11 3.22 1.95
C VAL A 106 11.88 4.67 2.35
N VAL A 107 10.62 5.03 2.55
CA VAL A 107 10.17 6.39 2.89
C VAL A 107 9.57 6.42 4.30
N LYS A 108 9.51 7.60 4.93
CA LYS A 108 9.05 7.78 6.31
C LYS A 108 7.53 7.81 6.42
N SER A 109 6.89 6.65 6.31
CA SER A 109 5.43 6.54 6.26
C SER A 109 4.92 5.17 6.71
N GLY A 110 3.60 5.06 6.84
CA GLY A 110 2.90 3.78 6.88
C GLY A 110 2.53 3.31 5.47
N HIS A 111 1.28 2.87 5.30
CA HIS A 111 0.74 2.39 4.03
C HIS A 111 0.29 3.52 3.09
N GLN A 112 0.40 4.80 3.49
CA GLN A 112 -0.04 5.96 2.70
C GLN A 112 1.15 6.85 2.34
N MET A 113 2.12 6.29 1.61
CA MET A 113 3.41 6.92 1.32
C MET A 113 3.28 8.33 0.72
N ILE A 114 2.38 8.52 -0.27
CA ILE A 114 2.18 9.82 -0.94
C ILE A 114 1.63 10.88 0.03
N LEU A 115 0.79 10.47 1.00
CA LEU A 115 0.20 11.40 1.97
C LEU A 115 1.18 11.77 3.08
N GLN A 116 2.06 10.85 3.48
CA GLN A 116 2.90 11.02 4.67
C GLN A 116 4.34 11.44 4.37
N ASP A 117 4.88 11.11 3.21
CA ASP A 117 6.24 11.46 2.80
C ASP A 117 6.29 11.77 1.30
N LEU A 118 5.60 12.86 0.91
CA LEU A 118 5.52 13.30 -0.48
C LEU A 118 6.90 13.52 -1.10
N GLU A 119 7.83 14.11 -0.36
CA GLU A 119 9.20 14.35 -0.83
C GLU A 119 9.96 13.03 -1.06
N GLY A 120 9.83 12.06 -0.15
CA GLY A 120 10.39 10.73 -0.31
C GLY A 120 9.85 10.01 -1.54
N VAL A 121 8.54 10.11 -1.80
CA VAL A 121 7.92 9.54 -3.01
C VAL A 121 8.39 10.26 -4.27
N GLN A 122 8.48 11.60 -4.26
CA GLN A 122 9.05 12.37 -5.39
C GLN A 122 10.47 11.93 -5.71
N GLY A 123 11.32 11.77 -4.69
CA GLY A 123 12.68 11.26 -4.84
C GLY A 123 12.71 9.85 -5.44
N ALA A 124 11.72 9.01 -5.13
CA ALA A 124 11.59 7.69 -5.72
C ALA A 124 11.21 7.72 -7.21
N VAL A 125 10.30 8.61 -7.59
CA VAL A 125 9.94 8.85 -9.01
C VAL A 125 11.14 9.41 -9.77
N ASP A 126 11.89 10.35 -9.21
CA ASP A 126 13.11 10.88 -9.82
C ASP A 126 14.17 9.79 -10.02
N ALA A 127 14.33 8.90 -9.04
CA ALA A 127 15.23 7.76 -9.16
C ALA A 127 14.80 6.83 -10.31
N PHE A 128 13.50 6.55 -10.45
CA PHE A 128 12.97 5.77 -11.55
C PHE A 128 13.27 6.41 -12.92
N LEU A 129 13.00 7.71 -13.07
CA LEU A 129 13.23 8.43 -14.33
C LEU A 129 14.72 8.46 -14.75
N LYS A 130 15.64 8.41 -13.78
CA LYS A 130 17.09 8.33 -14.02
C LYS A 130 17.59 6.92 -14.33
N MET A 131 16.80 5.87 -14.06
CA MET A 131 17.15 4.50 -14.44
C MET A 131 16.88 4.22 -15.93
N THR A 132 16.09 5.08 -16.59
CA THR A 132 15.72 4.95 -18.01
C THR A 132 16.59 5.77 -18.95
N SER A 133 17.56 6.53 -18.43
CA SER A 133 18.52 7.37 -19.16
C SER A 133 19.92 6.78 -19.16
#